data_AF-A0A842T2D5-F1
#
_entry.id   AF-A0A842T2D5-F1
#
_cell.length_a   1.000
_cell.length_b   1.000
_cell.length_c   1.000
_cell.angle_alpha   90.00
_cell.angle_beta   90.00
_cell.angle_gamma   90.00
#
_symmetry.space_group_name_H-M   'P 1'
#
loop_
_entity.id
_entity.type
_entity.pdbx_description
1 polymer ?
#
loop_
_entity_poly.entity_id
_entity_poly.type
_entity_poly.pdbx_seq_one_letter_code
_entity_poly.pdbx_strand_id
1 'polypeptide(L)'
;MAKKKPSEKSSKKKVPKKTDIASVEKETIERVNRTISSIEEFLAKWEASKIKPDVMLPQVERIREFREALEKWEKKAVKGQTKKNEKARLKRLHDFVTICRTYS
;
A
#
# COMPACT_ATOMS: atom_id res chain seq x y z
N MET A 1 39.37 26.42 17.49
CA MET A 1 38.83 26.00 16.18
C MET A 1 37.60 25.13 16.41
N ALA A 2 36.44 25.58 15.95
CA ALA A 2 35.18 24.87 16.08
C ALA A 2 35.05 23.78 15.00
N LYS A 3 34.73 22.54 15.39
CA LYS A 3 34.06 21.58 14.51
C LYS A 3 32.91 20.93 15.27
N LYS A 4 31.71 21.46 15.00
CA LYS A 4 30.41 20.85 15.30
C LYS A 4 30.29 19.49 14.59
N LYS A 5 29.74 18.49 15.27
CA LYS A 5 28.86 17.46 14.68
C LYS A 5 27.98 16.87 15.79
N PRO A 6 26.70 17.27 15.89
CA PRO A 6 25.75 16.57 16.73
C PRO A 6 24.89 15.60 15.93
N SER A 7 24.39 14.60 16.66
CA SER A 7 23.16 13.84 16.46
C SER A 7 23.14 12.74 15.40
N GLU A 8 23.41 11.53 15.89
CA GLU A 8 22.48 10.41 15.80
C GLU A 8 21.04 10.85 15.46
N LYS A 9 20.55 10.45 14.28
CA LYS A 9 19.12 10.22 14.08
C LYS A 9 18.92 8.75 13.79
N SER A 10 18.87 7.99 14.88
CA SER A 10 18.06 6.78 14.96
C SER A 10 16.65 7.14 14.47
N SER A 11 16.30 6.73 13.25
CA SER A 11 14.92 6.73 12.77
C SER A 11 14.15 5.64 13.51
N LYS A 12 13.84 5.93 14.78
CA LYS A 12 12.90 5.19 15.62
C LYS A 12 11.62 5.00 14.82
N LYS A 13 11.32 3.75 14.44
CA LYS A 13 9.96 3.32 14.08
C LYS A 13 9.03 3.77 15.20
N LYS A 14 8.32 4.89 15.01
CA LYS A 14 7.28 5.35 15.92
C LYS A 14 6.11 4.36 15.81
N VAL A 15 6.04 3.42 16.74
CA VAL A 15 4.82 2.66 16.99
C VAL A 15 3.80 3.63 17.59
N PRO A 16 2.62 3.87 16.98
CA PRO A 16 1.69 4.87 17.52
C PRO A 16 0.92 4.30 18.72
N LYS A 17 1.09 4.94 19.88
CA LYS A 17 0.25 4.80 21.09
C LYS A 17 -1.22 5.11 20.76
N LYS A 18 -2.13 4.22 21.18
CA LYS A 18 -3.60 4.24 20.92
C LYS A 18 -3.92 4.62 19.47
N THR A 19 -3.72 3.67 18.57
CA THR A 19 -3.96 3.87 17.15
C THR A 19 -5.46 4.01 16.89
N ASP A 20 -5.90 5.23 16.59
CA ASP A 20 -7.26 5.48 16.12
C ASP A 20 -7.48 4.73 14.79
N ILE A 21 -8.50 3.89 14.73
CA ILE A 21 -8.79 3.02 13.58
C ILE A 21 -9.04 3.84 12.32
N ALA A 22 -9.62 5.04 12.45
CA ALA A 22 -9.82 5.94 11.32
C ALA A 22 -8.50 6.49 10.77
N SER A 23 -7.54 6.80 11.64
CA SER A 23 -6.18 7.20 11.26
C SER A 23 -5.43 6.05 10.57
N VAL A 24 -5.53 4.82 11.07
CA VAL A 24 -4.92 3.63 10.42
C VAL A 24 -5.52 3.41 9.04
N GLU A 25 -6.84 3.47 8.92
CA GLU A 25 -7.52 3.33 7.64
C GLU A 25 -7.07 4.39 6.64
N LYS A 26 -7.00 5.65 7.07
CA LYS A 26 -6.52 6.75 6.22
C LYS A 26 -5.07 6.53 5.76
N GLU A 27 -4.16 6.21 6.68
CA GLU A 27 -2.76 5.92 6.33
C GLU A 27 -2.68 4.72 5.36
N THR A 28 -3.52 3.71 5.57
CA THR A 28 -3.57 2.53 4.70
C THR A 28 -4.04 2.92 3.29
N ILE A 29 -5.08 3.73 3.15
CA ILE A 29 -5.55 4.23 1.86
C ILE A 29 -4.45 5.03 1.15
N GLU A 30 -3.74 5.90 1.86
CA GLU A 30 -2.62 6.66 1.29
C GLU A 30 -1.48 5.76 0.81
N ARG A 31 -1.15 4.71 1.58
CA ARG A 31 -0.16 3.72 1.16
C ARG A 31 -0.61 2.93 -0.04
N VAL A 32 -1.86 2.47 -0.06
CA VAL A 32 -2.44 1.73 -1.19
C VAL A 32 -2.40 2.57 -2.46
N ASN A 33 -2.76 3.85 -2.40
CA ASN A 33 -2.66 4.76 -3.54
C ASN A 33 -1.22 4.83 -4.09
N ARG A 34 -0.22 5.00 -3.21
CA ARG A 34 1.19 5.00 -3.64
C ARG A 34 1.62 3.66 -4.24
N THR A 35 1.16 2.55 -3.67
CA THR A 35 1.46 1.20 -4.18
C THR A 35 0.84 0.99 -5.55
N ILE A 36 -0.42 1.40 -5.77
CA ILE A 36 -1.07 1.32 -7.08
C ILE A 36 -0.26 2.10 -8.12
N SER A 37 0.12 3.35 -7.84
CA SER A 37 0.95 4.14 -8.77
C SER A 37 2.31 3.49 -9.05
N SER A 38 2.95 2.91 -8.03
CA SER A 38 4.23 2.20 -8.21
C SER A 38 4.09 0.97 -9.12
N ILE A 39 2.98 0.24 -8.96
CA ILE A 39 2.67 -0.91 -9.82
C ILE A 39 2.37 -0.45 -11.24
N GLU A 40 1.63 0.65 -11.42
CA GLU A 40 1.35 1.22 -12.75
C GLU A 40 2.62 1.62 -13.49
N GLU A 41 3.56 2.28 -12.83
CA GLU A 41 4.86 2.59 -13.40
C GLU A 41 5.64 1.34 -13.79
N PHE A 42 5.64 0.31 -12.95
CA PHE A 42 6.29 -0.97 -13.25
C PHE A 42 5.65 -1.63 -14.48
N LEU A 43 4.32 -1.70 -14.54
CA LEU A 43 3.60 -2.26 -15.66
C LEU A 43 3.84 -1.46 -16.94
N ALA A 44 3.86 -0.13 -16.87
CA ALA A 44 4.17 0.72 -18.03
C ALA A 44 5.58 0.44 -18.57
N LYS A 45 6.57 0.28 -17.69
CA LYS A 45 7.94 -0.11 -18.08
C LYS A 45 8.00 -1.51 -18.67
N TRP A 46 7.25 -2.46 -18.10
CA TRP A 46 7.15 -3.82 -18.63
C TRP A 46 6.55 -3.83 -20.05
N GLU A 47 5.44 -3.11 -20.26
CA GLU A 47 4.80 -3.03 -21.58
C GLU A 47 5.71 -2.38 -22.62
N ALA A 48 6.44 -1.31 -22.24
CA ALA A 48 7.41 -0.64 -23.09
C ALA A 48 8.69 -1.45 -23.35
N SER A 49 8.95 -2.51 -22.57
CA SER A 49 10.13 -3.35 -22.76
C SER A 49 10.05 -4.15 -24.06
N LYS A 50 11.15 -4.15 -24.82
CA LYS A 50 11.31 -4.97 -26.04
C LYS A 50 11.56 -6.45 -25.73
N ILE A 51 12.07 -6.74 -24.53
CA ILE A 51 12.36 -8.10 -24.07
C ILE A 51 11.45 -8.40 -22.90
N LYS A 52 10.56 -9.38 -23.07
CA LYS A 52 9.62 -9.87 -22.05
C LYS A 52 9.92 -11.36 -21.84
N PRO A 53 10.75 -11.71 -20.84
CA PRO A 53 11.03 -13.12 -20.56
C PRO A 53 9.74 -13.85 -20.20
N ASP A 54 9.48 -14.97 -20.86
CA ASP A 54 8.25 -15.76 -20.65
C ASP A 54 8.10 -16.19 -19.18
N VAL A 55 9.23 -16.49 -18.54
CA VAL A 55 9.33 -16.85 -17.11
C VAL A 55 8.81 -15.76 -16.15
N MET A 56 8.77 -14.50 -16.58
CA MET A 56 8.29 -13.37 -15.77
C MET A 56 6.81 -13.04 -16.01
N LEU A 57 6.21 -13.52 -17.11
CA LEU A 57 4.79 -13.30 -17.42
C LEU A 57 3.86 -13.65 -16.26
N PRO A 58 3.95 -14.83 -15.61
CA PRO A 58 3.03 -15.17 -14.52
C PRO A 58 3.20 -14.24 -13.30
N GLN A 59 4.40 -13.73 -13.05
CA GLN A 59 4.63 -12.75 -11.98
C GLN A 59 4.00 -11.39 -12.33
N VAL A 60 4.11 -10.97 -13.58
CA VAL A 60 3.52 -9.71 -14.05
C VAL A 60 1.99 -9.79 -14.05
N GLU A 61 1.41 -10.92 -14.44
CA GLU A 61 -0.03 -11.16 -14.33
C GLU A 61 -0.49 -11.09 -12.88
N ARG A 62 0.20 -11.76 -11.95
CA ARG A 62 -0.10 -11.66 -10.50
C ARG A 62 -0.02 -10.21 -10.00
N ILE A 63 0.93 -9.42 -10.48
CA ILE A 63 1.04 -7.99 -10.15
C ILE A 63 -0.16 -7.19 -10.68
N ARG A 64 -0.65 -7.49 -11.90
CA ARG A 64 -1.87 -6.87 -12.46
C ARG A 64 -3.09 -7.20 -11.62
N GLU A 65 -3.26 -8.47 -11.23
CA GLU A 65 -4.35 -8.92 -10.36
C GLU A 65 -4.29 -8.26 -8.98
N PHE A 66 -3.10 -8.15 -8.39
CA PHE A 66 -2.89 -7.47 -7.12
C PHE A 66 -3.26 -5.98 -7.21
N ARG A 67 -2.85 -5.28 -8.27
CA ARG A 67 -3.25 -3.88 -8.53
C ARG A 67 -4.76 -3.75 -8.57
N GLU A 68 -5.44 -4.61 -9.32
CA GLU A 68 -6.90 -4.57 -9.44
C GLU A 68 -7.59 -4.81 -8.08
N ALA A 69 -7.10 -5.76 -7.28
CA ALA A 69 -7.62 -6.03 -5.95
C ALA A 69 -7.45 -4.82 -5.02
N LEU A 70 -6.29 -4.15 -5.08
CA LEU A 70 -6.03 -2.92 -4.34
C LEU A 70 -6.94 -1.77 -4.76
N GLU A 71 -7.15 -1.54 -6.06
CA GLU A 71 -8.08 -0.50 -6.56
C GLU A 71 -9.52 -0.78 -6.13
N LYS A 72 -9.97 -2.04 -6.21
CA LYS A 72 -11.30 -2.44 -5.75
C LYS A 72 -11.47 -2.18 -4.25
N TRP A 73 -10.44 -2.45 -3.45
CA TRP A 73 -10.44 -2.16 -2.03
C TRP A 73 -10.43 -0.65 -1.75
N GLU A 74 -9.57 0.10 -2.41
CA GLU A 74 -9.38 1.55 -2.24
C GLU A 74 -10.68 2.32 -2.53
N LYS A 75 -11.35 2.02 -3.65
CA LYS A 75 -12.67 2.56 -3.98
C LYS A 75 -13.73 2.27 -2.89
N LYS A 76 -13.71 1.08 -2.29
CA LYS A 76 -14.62 0.73 -1.18
C LYS A 76 -14.25 1.45 0.11
N ALA A 77 -12.96 1.62 0.39
CA ALA A 77 -12.45 2.30 1.56
C ALA A 77 -12.78 3.79 1.54
N VAL A 78 -12.54 4.48 0.42
CA VAL A 78 -12.89 5.89 0.23
C VAL A 78 -14.40 6.12 0.37
N LYS A 79 -15.24 5.30 -0.28
CA LYS A 79 -16.71 5.37 -0.11
C LYS A 79 -17.14 5.11 1.34
N GLY A 80 -16.43 4.21 2.03
CA GLY A 80 -16.71 3.79 3.40
C GLY A 80 -16.27 4.77 4.48
N GLN A 81 -15.39 5.75 4.19
CA GLN A 81 -14.94 6.77 5.15
C GLN A 81 -16.07 7.68 5.64
N THR A 82 -17.15 7.82 4.86
CA THR A 82 -18.36 8.58 5.21
C THR A 82 -19.12 7.99 6.40
N LYS A 83 -18.92 6.69 6.69
CA LYS A 83 -19.60 6.00 7.80
C LYS A 83 -18.69 5.99 9.03
N LYS A 84 -19.17 6.59 10.14
CA LYS A 84 -18.50 6.58 11.46
C LYS A 84 -18.57 5.21 12.17
N ASN A 85 -18.66 4.11 11.43
CA ASN A 85 -18.80 2.76 12.00
C ASN A 85 -17.44 2.07 12.11
N GLU A 86 -16.94 1.92 13.33
CA GLU A 86 -15.66 1.30 13.63
C GLU A 86 -15.56 -0.16 13.17
N LYS A 87 -16.61 -0.96 13.38
CA LYS A 87 -16.66 -2.36 12.94
C LYS A 87 -16.51 -2.47 11.41
N ALA A 88 -17.09 -1.53 10.68
CA ALA A 88 -16.93 -1.46 9.23
C ALA A 88 -15.50 -1.07 8.79
N ARG A 89 -14.83 -0.17 9.53
CA ARG A 89 -13.42 0.19 9.30
C ARG A 89 -12.49 -0.99 9.55
N LEU A 90 -12.68 -1.69 10.66
CA LEU A 90 -11.90 -2.89 10.99
C LEU A 90 -12.09 -3.98 9.94
N LYS A 91 -13.32 -4.22 9.47
CA LYS A 91 -13.57 -5.18 8.39
C LYS A 91 -12.81 -4.81 7.12
N ARG A 92 -12.81 -3.54 6.72
CA ARG A 92 -12.06 -3.09 5.54
C ARG A 92 -10.55 -3.26 5.72
N LEU A 93 -10.01 -2.92 6.87
CA LEU A 93 -8.59 -3.15 7.16
C LEU A 93 -8.23 -4.65 7.13
N HIS A 94 -9.11 -5.51 7.64
CA HIS A 94 -8.92 -6.95 7.55
C HIS A 94 -8.99 -7.47 6.11
N ASP A 95 -9.93 -6.97 5.31
CA ASP A 95 -10.01 -7.29 3.88
C ASP A 95 -8.72 -6.89 3.14
N PHE A 96 -8.14 -5.72 3.47
CA PHE A 96 -6.84 -5.29 2.95
C PHE A 96 -5.72 -6.24 3.31
N VAL A 97 -5.58 -6.63 4.58
CA VAL A 97 -4.55 -7.57 5.03
C VAL A 97 -4.71 -8.92 4.32
N THR A 98 -5.95 -9.35 4.08
CA THR A 98 -6.24 -10.57 3.33
C THR A 98 -5.75 -10.46 1.89
N ILE A 99 -6.03 -9.34 1.22
CA ILE A 99 -5.51 -9.06 -0.13
C ILE A 99 -3.98 -9.13 -0.13
N CYS A 100 -3.30 -8.42 0.77
CA CYS A 100 -1.83 -8.46 0.84
C CYS A 100 -1.28 -9.86 1.06
N ARG A 101 -1.95 -10.68 1.88
CA ARG A 101 -1.51 -12.06 2.15
C ARG A 101 -1.72 -13.00 0.97
N THR A 102 -2.76 -12.80 0.17
CA THR A 102 -3.03 -13.62 -1.03
C THR A 102 -1.99 -13.40 -2.13
N TYR A 103 -1.47 -12.17 -2.25
CA TYR A 103 -0.57 -11.76 -3.32
C TYR A 103 0.90 -11.59 -2.89
N SER A 104 1.21 -11.83 -1.60
CA SER A 104 2.59 -11.92 -1.09
C SER A 104 3.23 -13.26 -1.45
#